data_AF-A0A925MQ09-F1
#
_entry.id   AF-A0A925MQ09-F1
#
_cell.length_a   1.000
_cell.length_b   1.000
_cell.length_c   1.000
_cell.angle_alpha   90.00
_cell.angle_beta   90.00
_cell.angle_gamma   90.00
#
_symmetry.space_group_name_H-M   'P 1'
#
loop_
_entity.id
_entity.type
_entity.pdbx_description
1 polymer ?
#
loop_
_entity_poly.entity_id
_entity_poly.type
_entity_poly.pdbx_seq_one_letter_code
_entity_poly.pdbx_strand_id
1 'polypeptide(L)'
;MKQEIPSGAPTLAVAPAQSPVSKDAAVKNRSLNLEPFFNVLNLIGIGFLVPVMRLCRGENPRAQAQDLWRLLGIPMLAIVVFIFAWSRMSATIETSLGKIPGPVAVWQQTGALWLDHKAEREKAVAFYERQEKRTAEKLAQDPSADVSIRKYTGKPTYIDQIFTSLKTVFTGFMIATMVAVPLGILCGLSPSFNSALNPLIQVFKPVSPLAWLPIVTMVVSALYVTADPMFAKSFLISAITVSLCSLWPTIINTTLGVSSIDKDLLNVAKVLQLSWSNKLFKLVLPSSLPLIFT
;
A
#
# COMPACT_ATOMS: atom_id res chain seq x y z
N MET A 1 -87.62 -11.71 29.56
CA MET A 1 -86.63 -12.79 29.35
C MET A 1 -85.25 -12.15 29.37
N LYS A 2 -84.34 -12.67 30.19
CA LYS A 2 -83.25 -11.95 30.89
C LYS A 2 -82.12 -11.47 29.98
N GLN A 3 -81.61 -10.26 30.27
CA GLN A 3 -80.30 -9.76 29.82
C GLN A 3 -79.19 -10.44 30.64
N GLU A 4 -78.21 -11.04 29.97
CA GLU A 4 -77.02 -11.59 30.63
C GLU A 4 -75.91 -10.54 30.74
N ILE A 5 -75.42 -10.36 31.96
CA ILE A 5 -74.28 -9.51 32.34
C ILE A 5 -73.03 -10.39 32.27
N PRO A 6 -71.92 -9.98 31.62
CA PRO A 6 -70.67 -10.72 31.70
C PRO A 6 -69.99 -10.46 33.06
N SER A 7 -70.01 -11.46 33.93
CA SER A 7 -69.22 -11.53 35.16
C SER A 7 -67.88 -12.21 34.86
N GLY A 8 -66.78 -11.46 34.97
CA GLY A 8 -65.44 -11.98 34.76
C GLY A 8 -64.40 -11.07 35.39
N ALA A 9 -64.24 -11.15 36.71
CA ALA A 9 -63.10 -10.57 37.42
C ALA A 9 -61.82 -11.37 37.08
N PRO A 10 -60.66 -10.72 36.87
CA PRO A 10 -59.42 -11.43 36.59
C PRO A 10 -58.89 -12.10 37.87
N THR A 11 -58.77 -13.43 37.83
CA THR A 11 -58.06 -14.22 38.83
C THR A 11 -56.58 -13.86 38.80
N LEU A 12 -56.05 -13.28 39.88
CA LEU A 12 -54.63 -13.02 40.08
C LEU A 12 -53.87 -14.35 40.11
N ALA A 13 -53.23 -14.71 39.00
CA ALA A 13 -52.30 -15.84 38.94
C ALA A 13 -51.00 -15.47 39.68
N VAL A 14 -50.74 -16.13 40.80
CA VAL A 14 -49.46 -16.07 41.52
C VAL A 14 -48.42 -16.78 40.65
N ALA A 15 -47.40 -16.05 40.22
CA ALA A 15 -46.28 -16.60 39.45
C ALA A 15 -45.47 -17.59 40.32
N PRO A 16 -45.02 -18.75 39.77
CA PRO A 16 -44.19 -19.67 40.52
C PRO A 16 -42.78 -19.06 40.71
N ALA A 17 -42.24 -19.24 41.92
CA ALA A 17 -40.90 -18.78 42.29
C ALA A 17 -39.83 -19.36 41.34
N GLN A 18 -39.05 -18.50 40.70
CA GLN A 18 -37.90 -18.89 39.90
C GLN A 18 -36.82 -19.46 40.83
N SER A 19 -36.39 -20.71 40.57
CA SER A 19 -35.23 -21.33 41.20
C SER A 19 -33.96 -20.51 40.92
N PRO A 20 -33.02 -20.38 41.87
CA PRO A 20 -31.81 -19.60 41.65
C PRO A 20 -30.97 -20.26 40.56
N VAL A 21 -30.74 -19.53 39.47
CA VAL A 21 -29.81 -19.89 38.40
C VAL A 21 -28.44 -20.14 39.03
N SER A 22 -27.96 -21.38 38.96
CA SER A 22 -26.63 -21.79 39.42
C SER A 22 -25.56 -20.87 38.83
N LYS A 23 -24.84 -20.17 39.69
CA LYS A 23 -23.72 -19.29 39.34
C LYS A 23 -22.55 -20.06 38.69
N ASP A 24 -22.56 -21.39 38.77
CA ASP A 24 -21.49 -22.25 38.24
C ASP A 24 -21.54 -22.37 36.71
N ALA A 25 -22.68 -22.10 36.07
CA ALA A 25 -22.80 -22.09 34.62
C ALA A 25 -22.17 -20.83 33.97
N ALA A 26 -22.03 -19.73 34.71
CA ALA A 26 -21.49 -18.47 34.18
C ALA A 26 -19.95 -18.43 34.14
N VAL A 27 -19.26 -19.32 34.86
CA VAL A 27 -17.79 -19.28 35.00
C VAL A 27 -17.08 -20.09 33.90
N LYS A 28 -17.77 -21.01 33.21
CA LYS A 28 -17.13 -21.92 32.24
C LYS A 28 -17.01 -21.37 30.81
N ASN A 29 -17.58 -20.19 30.51
CA ASN A 29 -17.74 -19.71 29.13
C ASN A 29 -16.97 -18.42 28.82
N ARG A 30 -15.76 -18.26 29.38
CA ARG A 30 -14.83 -17.19 29.00
C ARG A 30 -13.78 -17.72 28.01
N SER A 31 -14.21 -18.38 26.94
CA SER A 31 -13.32 -18.63 25.80
C SER A 31 -12.92 -17.28 25.22
N LEU A 32 -11.62 -16.93 25.25
CA LEU A 32 -11.11 -15.73 24.59
C LEU A 32 -11.53 -15.76 23.11
N ASN A 33 -12.42 -14.84 22.72
CA ASN A 33 -12.83 -14.61 21.34
C ASN A 33 -11.67 -13.90 20.62
N LEU A 34 -10.87 -14.68 19.89
CA LEU A 34 -9.74 -14.19 19.10
C LEU A 34 -10.08 -13.95 17.63
N GLU A 35 -11.36 -14.02 17.24
CA GLU A 35 -11.77 -13.70 15.86
C GLU A 35 -11.36 -12.28 15.44
N PRO A 36 -11.48 -11.23 16.28
CA PRO A 36 -10.95 -9.91 15.95
C PRO A 36 -9.43 -9.95 15.69
N PHE A 37 -8.69 -10.75 16.45
CA PHE A 37 -7.24 -10.90 16.29
C PHE A 37 -6.90 -11.62 14.98
N PHE A 38 -7.60 -12.71 14.64
CA PHE A 38 -7.41 -13.39 13.36
C PHE A 38 -7.77 -12.51 12.16
N ASN A 39 -8.81 -11.69 12.26
CA ASN A 39 -9.16 -10.71 11.23
C ASN A 39 -8.06 -9.66 11.05
N VAL A 40 -7.46 -9.18 12.13
CA VAL A 40 -6.28 -8.30 12.04
C VAL A 40 -5.15 -9.00 11.32
N LEU A 41 -4.81 -10.24 11.67
CA LEU A 41 -3.74 -11.00 11.02
C LEU A 41 -3.96 -11.20 9.51
N ASN A 42 -5.20 -11.47 9.11
CA ASN A 42 -5.57 -11.54 7.70
C ASN A 42 -5.41 -10.18 7.00
N LEU A 43 -5.83 -9.09 7.65
CA LEU A 43 -5.71 -7.73 7.13
C LEU A 43 -4.25 -7.31 6.91
N ILE A 44 -3.35 -7.68 7.83
CA ILE A 44 -1.91 -7.39 7.72
C ILE A 44 -1.14 -8.41 6.87
N GLY A 45 -1.84 -9.34 6.20
CA GLY A 45 -1.25 -10.27 5.23
C GLY A 45 -0.52 -11.48 5.82
N ILE A 46 -0.55 -11.69 7.14
CA ILE A 46 0.01 -12.88 7.81
C ILE A 46 -1.07 -13.91 8.19
N GLY A 47 -2.17 -13.90 7.45
CA GLY A 47 -3.30 -14.82 7.61
C GLY A 47 -2.95 -16.31 7.53
N PHE A 48 -1.83 -16.66 6.89
CA PHE A 48 -1.36 -18.05 6.81
C PHE A 48 -0.98 -18.67 8.16
N LEU A 49 -0.77 -17.86 9.20
CA LEU A 49 -0.51 -18.34 10.56
C LEU A 49 -1.79 -18.71 11.32
N VAL A 50 -2.95 -18.20 10.89
CA VAL A 50 -4.24 -18.40 11.56
C VAL A 50 -4.55 -19.89 11.77
N PRO A 51 -4.40 -20.78 10.76
CA PRO A 51 -4.65 -22.20 10.96
C PRO A 51 -3.68 -22.87 11.94
N VAL A 52 -2.41 -22.42 12.02
CA VAL A 52 -1.44 -22.92 13.00
C VAL A 52 -1.89 -22.56 14.42
N MET A 53 -2.31 -21.32 14.63
CA MET A 53 -2.80 -20.87 15.95
C MET A 53 -4.11 -21.55 16.35
N ARG A 54 -5.00 -21.82 15.39
CA ARG A 54 -6.23 -22.61 15.60
C ARG A 54 -5.90 -24.06 15.97
N LEU A 55 -4.89 -24.65 15.34
CA LEU A 55 -4.39 -25.99 15.69
C LEU A 55 -3.83 -26.05 17.12
N CYS A 56 -3.06 -25.04 17.54
CA CYS A 56 -2.55 -24.94 18.92
C CYS A 56 -3.67 -24.79 19.97
N ARG A 57 -4.86 -24.32 19.59
CA ARG A 57 -6.05 -24.22 20.47
C ARG A 57 -6.88 -25.50 20.56
N GLY A 58 -6.48 -26.56 19.86
CA GLY A 58 -7.22 -27.83 19.85
C GLY A 58 -8.45 -27.82 18.94
N GLU A 59 -8.54 -26.89 17.99
CA GLU A 59 -9.54 -26.95 16.93
C GLU A 59 -9.27 -28.13 15.97
N ASN A 60 -10.27 -28.51 15.17
CA ASN A 60 -10.21 -29.72 14.33
C ASN A 60 -8.91 -29.82 13.49
N PRO A 61 -8.00 -30.76 13.80
CA PRO A 61 -6.69 -30.83 13.16
C PRO A 61 -6.75 -31.07 11.66
N ARG A 62 -7.74 -31.83 11.17
CA ARG A 62 -7.88 -32.14 9.74
C ARG A 62 -8.30 -30.91 8.94
N ALA A 63 -9.22 -30.11 9.48
CA ALA A 63 -9.65 -28.86 8.84
C ALA A 63 -8.49 -27.86 8.77
N GLN A 64 -7.77 -27.66 9.88
CA GLN A 64 -6.63 -26.75 9.90
C GLN A 64 -5.47 -27.23 9.01
N ALA A 65 -5.21 -28.54 8.95
CA ALA A 65 -4.21 -29.10 8.03
C ALA A 65 -4.59 -28.89 6.55
N GLN A 66 -5.87 -29.03 6.20
CA GLN A 66 -6.35 -28.75 4.85
C GLN A 66 -6.20 -27.26 4.50
N ASP A 67 -6.51 -26.37 5.44
CA ASP A 67 -6.34 -24.93 5.26
C ASP A 67 -4.86 -24.54 5.13
N LEU A 68 -3.96 -25.11 5.95
CA LEU A 68 -2.51 -24.94 5.80
C LEU A 68 -1.99 -25.45 4.46
N TRP A 69 -2.48 -26.62 4.02
CA TRP A 69 -2.11 -27.16 2.72
C TRP A 69 -2.55 -26.23 1.59
N ARG A 70 -3.74 -25.64 1.67
CA ARG A 70 -4.23 -24.67 0.68
C ARG A 70 -3.47 -23.35 0.70
N LEU A 71 -3.16 -22.82 1.89
CA LEU A 71 -2.53 -21.51 2.06
C LEU A 71 -1.00 -21.52 1.85
N LEU A 72 -0.33 -22.61 2.21
CA LEU A 72 1.13 -22.72 2.13
C LEU A 72 1.59 -23.89 1.25
N GLY A 73 0.97 -25.06 1.40
CA GLY A 73 1.38 -26.28 0.69
C GLY A 73 1.29 -26.15 -0.84
N ILE A 74 0.12 -25.78 -1.36
CA ILE A 74 -0.12 -25.61 -2.80
C ILE A 74 0.80 -24.54 -3.39
N PRO A 75 0.91 -23.31 -2.83
CA PRO A 75 1.85 -22.31 -3.34
C PRO A 75 3.31 -22.76 -3.30
N MET A 76 3.76 -23.41 -2.22
CA MET A 76 5.14 -23.91 -2.12
C MET A 76 5.43 -25.00 -3.15
N LEU A 77 4.50 -25.94 -3.34
CA LEU A 77 4.62 -26.96 -4.39
C LEU A 77 4.68 -26.32 -5.78
N ALA A 78 3.83 -25.34 -6.05
CA ALA A 78 3.83 -24.60 -7.30
C ALA A 78 5.17 -23.87 -7.53
N ILE A 79 5.75 -23.26 -6.50
CA ILE A 79 7.09 -22.64 -6.56
C ILE A 79 8.17 -23.67 -6.87
N VAL A 80 8.15 -24.84 -6.23
CA VAL A 80 9.12 -25.91 -6.49
C VAL A 80 9.01 -26.41 -7.93
N VAL A 81 7.79 -26.67 -8.41
CA VAL A 81 7.54 -27.07 -9.80
C VAL A 81 8.02 -25.99 -10.77
N PHE A 82 7.75 -24.72 -10.46
CA PHE A 82 8.20 -23.59 -11.26
C PHE A 82 9.74 -23.48 -11.30
N ILE A 83 10.43 -23.57 -10.16
CA ILE A 83 11.90 -23.51 -10.09
C ILE A 83 12.51 -24.67 -10.87
N PHE A 84 11.92 -25.88 -10.77
CA PHE A 84 12.37 -27.03 -11.54
C PHE A 84 12.18 -26.80 -13.05
N ALA A 85 11.01 -26.34 -13.47
CA ALA A 85 10.71 -26.02 -14.86
C ALA A 85 11.66 -24.93 -15.39
N TRP A 86 11.82 -23.84 -14.64
CA TRP A 86 12.73 -22.74 -14.99
C TRP A 86 14.17 -23.23 -15.13
N SER A 87 14.67 -24.01 -14.16
CA SER A 87 16.03 -24.55 -14.20
C SER A 87 16.26 -25.45 -15.42
N ARG A 88 15.25 -26.20 -15.87
CA ARG A 88 15.35 -27.04 -17.07
C ARG A 88 15.29 -26.20 -18.34
N MET A 89 14.36 -25.26 -18.41
CA MET A 89 14.15 -24.42 -19.60
C MET A 89 15.32 -23.45 -19.83
N SER A 90 15.88 -22.86 -18.77
CA SER A 90 17.01 -21.93 -18.89
C SER A 90 18.26 -22.60 -19.47
N ALA A 91 18.45 -23.89 -19.19
CA ALA A 91 19.58 -24.67 -19.71
C ALA A 91 19.46 -24.98 -21.21
N THR A 92 18.25 -24.98 -21.76
CA THR A 92 17.99 -25.34 -23.17
C THR A 92 17.97 -24.16 -24.13
N ILE A 93 17.95 -22.92 -23.64
CA ILE A 93 17.80 -21.72 -24.47
C ILE A 93 19.14 -20.97 -24.56
N GLU A 94 19.76 -21.02 -25.74
CA GLU A 94 20.91 -20.18 -26.09
C GLU A 94 20.44 -19.05 -27.00
N THR A 95 20.62 -17.80 -26.57
CA THR A 95 20.27 -16.62 -27.35
C THR A 95 21.53 -15.96 -27.90
N SER A 96 21.38 -15.10 -28.92
CA SER A 96 22.49 -14.28 -29.45
C SER A 96 23.10 -13.33 -28.41
N LEU A 97 22.39 -13.04 -27.31
CA LEU A 97 22.83 -12.19 -26.20
C LEU A 97 23.40 -13.00 -25.01
N GLY A 98 23.45 -14.33 -25.12
CA GLY A 98 23.96 -15.22 -24.09
C GLY A 98 22.95 -16.26 -23.59
N LYS A 99 23.33 -17.00 -22.54
CA LYS A 99 22.48 -18.00 -21.89
C LYS A 99 21.54 -17.34 -20.88
N ILE A 100 20.31 -17.83 -20.82
CA ILE A 100 19.35 -17.37 -19.81
C ILE A 100 19.82 -17.85 -18.43
N PRO A 101 19.94 -16.95 -17.43
CA PRO A 101 20.38 -17.35 -16.10
C PRO A 101 19.34 -18.26 -15.44
N GLY A 102 19.79 -19.39 -14.90
CA GLY A 102 18.96 -20.27 -14.07
C GLY A 102 18.80 -19.73 -12.64
N PRO A 103 17.94 -20.37 -11.82
CA PRO A 103 17.63 -19.91 -10.46
C PRO A 103 18.85 -19.76 -9.55
N VAL A 104 19.80 -20.71 -9.64
CA VAL A 104 21.04 -20.66 -8.84
C VAL A 104 21.93 -19.49 -9.25
N ALA A 105 22.04 -19.22 -10.56
CA ALA A 105 22.81 -18.10 -11.06
C ALA A 105 22.19 -16.77 -10.59
N VAL A 106 20.87 -16.64 -10.65
CA VAL A 106 20.16 -15.45 -10.12
C VAL A 106 20.43 -15.28 -8.62
N TRP A 107 20.37 -16.35 -7.83
CA TRP A 107 20.68 -16.31 -6.40
C TRP A 107 22.11 -15.85 -6.11
N GLN A 108 23.08 -16.34 -6.87
CA GLN A 108 24.48 -15.91 -6.75
C GLN A 108 24.67 -14.43 -7.11
N GLN A 109 23.98 -13.95 -8.16
CA GLN A 109 24.03 -12.53 -8.54
C GLN A 109 23.45 -11.63 -7.44
N THR A 110 22.40 -12.05 -6.73
CA THR A 110 21.91 -11.32 -5.56
C THR A 110 23.00 -11.14 -4.49
N GLY A 111 23.78 -12.19 -4.21
CA GLY A 111 24.93 -12.11 -3.30
C GLY A 111 26.02 -11.17 -3.80
N ALA A 112 26.32 -11.19 -5.11
CA ALA A 112 27.29 -10.30 -5.72
C ALA A 112 26.89 -8.82 -5.60
N LEU A 113 25.60 -8.49 -5.80
CA LEU A 113 25.08 -7.14 -5.63
C LEU A 113 25.21 -6.63 -4.19
N TRP A 114 25.03 -7.53 -3.21
CA TRP A 114 25.20 -7.19 -1.80
C TRP A 114 26.67 -6.92 -1.44
N LEU A 115 27.59 -7.74 -1.98
CA LEU A 115 29.02 -7.53 -1.80
C LEU A 115 29.50 -6.24 -2.46
N ASP A 116 29.04 -5.94 -3.67
CA ASP A 116 29.33 -4.68 -4.36
C ASP A 116 28.84 -3.47 -3.54
N HIS A 117 27.64 -3.57 -2.95
CA HIS A 117 27.13 -2.53 -2.06
C HIS A 117 28.06 -2.29 -0.87
N LYS A 118 28.48 -3.35 -0.16
CA LYS A 118 29.40 -3.23 0.98
C LYS A 118 30.74 -2.62 0.57
N ALA A 119 31.34 -3.10 -0.51
CA ALA A 119 32.62 -2.60 -1.01
C ALA A 119 32.55 -1.10 -1.38
N GLU A 120 31.46 -0.65 -2.00
CA GLU A 120 31.27 0.78 -2.30
C GLU A 120 31.05 1.62 -1.04
N ARG A 121 30.37 1.09 0.00
CA ARG A 121 30.23 1.79 1.29
C ARG A 121 31.58 1.97 1.98
N GLU A 122 32.44 0.96 1.96
CA GLU A 122 33.81 1.06 2.48
C GLU A 122 34.64 2.12 1.74
N LYS A 123 34.56 2.15 0.40
CA LYS A 123 35.23 3.19 -0.40
C LYS A 123 34.73 4.60 -0.08
N ALA A 124 33.42 4.75 0.16
CA ALA A 124 32.82 6.03 0.56
C ALA A 124 33.36 6.50 1.91
N VAL A 125 33.37 5.62 2.92
CA VAL A 125 33.94 5.93 4.26
C VAL A 125 35.40 6.34 4.13
N ALA A 126 36.22 5.55 3.45
CA ALA A 126 37.63 5.86 3.25
C ALA A 126 37.84 7.18 2.47
N PHE A 127 36.92 7.56 1.58
CA PHE A 127 36.96 8.85 0.90
C PHE A 127 36.72 10.03 1.85
N TYR A 128 35.72 9.92 2.73
CA TYR A 128 35.42 10.95 3.72
C TYR A 128 36.53 11.09 4.75
N GLU A 129 37.09 9.99 5.24
CA GLU A 129 38.28 10.03 6.14
C GLU A 129 39.47 10.73 5.49
N ARG A 130 39.77 10.45 4.21
CA ARG A 130 40.81 11.16 3.46
C ARG A 130 40.48 12.63 3.23
N GLN A 131 39.21 12.99 3.16
CA GLN A 131 38.79 14.38 3.03
C GLN A 131 38.98 15.12 4.35
N GLU A 132 38.54 14.54 5.47
CA GLU A 132 38.70 15.10 6.80
C GLU A 132 40.17 15.34 7.16
N LYS A 133 41.05 14.38 6.87
CA LYS A 133 42.50 14.56 7.09
C LYS A 133 43.07 15.74 6.28
N ARG A 134 42.76 15.82 4.99
CA ARG A 134 43.19 16.94 4.12
C ARG A 134 42.61 18.28 4.56
N THR A 135 41.38 18.28 5.05
CA THR A 135 40.72 19.46 5.60
C THR A 135 41.41 19.92 6.89
N ALA A 136 41.68 19.00 7.82
CA ALA A 136 42.33 19.29 9.09
C ALA A 136 43.76 19.83 8.88
N GLU A 137 44.53 19.24 7.95
CA GLU A 137 45.86 19.72 7.58
C GLU A 137 45.83 21.15 7.01
N LYS A 138 44.85 21.44 6.13
CA LYS A 138 44.68 22.79 5.57
C LYS A 138 44.28 23.82 6.62
N LEU A 139 43.36 23.47 7.51
CA LEU A 139 42.91 24.36 8.59
C LEU A 139 44.01 24.62 9.63
N ALA A 140 44.91 23.64 9.83
CA ALA A 140 46.07 23.80 10.70
C ALA A 140 47.15 24.73 10.10
N GLN A 141 47.24 24.81 8.77
CA GLN A 141 48.17 25.70 8.07
C GLN A 141 47.60 27.11 7.88
N ASP A 142 46.28 27.22 7.63
CA ASP A 142 45.57 28.49 7.47
C ASP A 142 44.15 28.39 8.03
N PRO A 143 43.86 29.01 9.20
CA PRO A 143 42.52 29.03 9.79
C PRO A 143 41.43 29.70 8.94
N SER A 144 41.81 30.45 7.90
CA SER A 144 40.89 31.14 6.97
C SER A 144 40.68 30.41 5.64
N ALA A 145 41.27 29.22 5.47
CA ALA A 145 41.15 28.45 4.24
C ALA A 145 39.69 28.03 3.95
N ASP A 146 39.24 28.23 2.71
CA ASP A 146 37.93 27.75 2.23
C ASP A 146 37.93 26.21 2.13
N VAL A 147 37.17 25.57 3.03
CA VAL A 147 37.02 24.12 3.07
C VAL A 147 35.67 23.73 2.46
N SER A 148 35.70 23.33 1.20
CA SER A 148 34.54 22.71 0.54
C SER A 148 34.50 21.19 0.76
N ILE A 149 33.47 20.72 1.46
CA ILE A 149 33.17 19.28 1.61
C ILE A 149 32.65 18.76 0.28
N ARG A 150 33.46 17.93 -0.41
CA ARG A 150 33.05 17.28 -1.65
C ARG A 150 32.26 16.01 -1.34
N LYS A 151 31.08 15.85 -1.95
CA LYS A 151 30.30 14.62 -1.85
C LYS A 151 30.99 13.46 -2.57
N TYR A 152 30.88 12.24 -2.03
CA TYR A 152 31.37 11.04 -2.70
C TYR A 152 30.57 10.79 -3.99
N THR A 153 31.25 10.66 -5.13
CA THR A 153 30.66 10.49 -6.47
C THR A 153 30.81 9.06 -7.01
N GLY A 154 30.82 8.06 -6.13
CA GLY A 154 30.87 6.64 -6.54
C GLY A 154 29.60 6.21 -7.31
N LYS A 155 29.69 5.05 -7.96
CA LYS A 155 28.55 4.46 -8.69
C LYS A 155 27.40 4.17 -7.73
N PRO A 156 26.13 4.49 -8.07
CA PRO A 156 24.99 4.14 -7.24
C PRO A 156 24.82 2.61 -7.22
N THR A 157 24.81 2.03 -6.03
CA THR A 157 24.67 0.58 -5.86
C THR A 157 23.23 0.15 -6.11
N TYR A 158 22.99 -1.16 -6.28
CA TYR A 158 21.63 -1.70 -6.47
C TYR A 158 20.66 -1.26 -5.37
N ILE A 159 21.10 -1.30 -4.10
CA ILE A 159 20.28 -0.86 -2.96
C ILE A 159 19.96 0.65 -3.04
N ASP A 160 20.93 1.47 -3.43
CA ASP A 160 20.71 2.91 -3.61
C ASP A 160 19.68 3.18 -4.72
N GLN A 161 19.71 2.39 -5.79
CA GLN A 161 18.76 2.49 -6.90
C GLN A 161 17.36 2.09 -6.47
N ILE A 162 17.20 1.07 -5.61
CA ILE A 162 15.89 0.72 -5.02
C ILE A 162 15.32 1.91 -4.26
N PHE A 163 16.08 2.50 -3.33
CA PHE A 163 15.61 3.65 -2.56
C PHE A 163 15.32 4.87 -3.44
N THR A 164 16.16 5.11 -4.45
CA THR A 164 15.95 6.19 -5.42
C THR A 164 14.66 5.97 -6.21
N SER A 165 14.41 4.75 -6.68
CA SER A 165 13.18 4.37 -7.38
C SER A 165 11.95 4.54 -6.48
N LEU A 166 11.97 3.99 -5.26
CA LEU A 166 10.90 4.12 -4.29
C LEU A 166 10.58 5.59 -3.98
N LYS A 167 11.61 6.40 -3.71
CA LYS A 167 11.44 7.84 -3.45
C LYS A 167 10.80 8.55 -4.63
N THR A 168 11.23 8.23 -5.85
CA THR A 168 10.73 8.83 -7.09
C THR A 168 9.27 8.48 -7.34
N VAL A 169 8.94 7.18 -7.26
CA VAL A 169 7.57 6.69 -7.44
C VAL A 169 6.65 7.26 -6.37
N PHE A 170 7.09 7.25 -5.11
CA PHE A 170 6.33 7.81 -3.99
C PHE A 170 6.08 9.30 -4.17
N THR A 171 7.09 10.08 -4.59
CA THR A 171 6.94 11.52 -4.83
C THR A 171 5.97 11.80 -5.97
N GLY A 172 6.09 11.08 -7.09
CA GLY A 172 5.17 11.21 -8.22
C GLY A 172 3.73 10.85 -7.83
N PHE A 173 3.55 9.75 -7.09
CA PHE A 173 2.25 9.33 -6.58
C PHE A 173 1.63 10.33 -5.61
N MET A 174 2.42 10.93 -4.70
CA MET A 174 1.93 11.98 -3.80
C MET A 174 1.46 13.22 -4.56
N ILE A 175 2.23 13.66 -5.56
CA ILE A 175 1.85 14.78 -6.44
C ILE A 175 0.54 14.47 -7.17
N ALA A 176 0.42 13.27 -7.74
CA ALA A 176 -0.82 12.82 -8.38
C ALA A 176 -1.99 12.80 -7.41
N THR A 177 -1.82 12.20 -6.24
CA THR A 177 -2.87 12.05 -5.20
C THR A 177 -3.41 13.41 -4.76
N MET A 178 -2.53 14.40 -4.55
CA MET A 178 -2.93 15.76 -4.16
C MET A 178 -3.88 16.43 -5.16
N VAL A 179 -3.80 16.07 -6.44
CA VAL A 179 -4.65 16.61 -7.51
C VAL A 179 -5.84 15.68 -7.79
N ALA A 180 -5.56 14.38 -7.89
CA ALA A 180 -6.50 13.34 -8.27
C ALA A 180 -7.59 13.11 -7.22
N VAL A 181 -7.25 13.11 -5.93
CA VAL A 181 -8.24 12.86 -4.87
C VAL A 181 -9.29 13.98 -4.81
N PRO A 182 -8.93 15.28 -4.77
CA PRO A 182 -9.92 16.35 -4.83
C PRO A 182 -10.80 16.28 -6.08
N LEU A 183 -10.21 16.07 -7.27
CA LEU A 183 -10.96 15.95 -8.52
C LEU A 183 -11.89 14.72 -8.51
N GLY A 184 -11.40 13.59 -8.03
CA GLY A 184 -12.16 12.35 -7.94
C GLY A 184 -13.35 12.47 -6.99
N ILE A 185 -13.19 13.18 -5.86
CA ILE A 185 -14.28 13.48 -4.93
C ILE A 185 -15.34 14.38 -5.60
N LEU A 186 -14.91 15.42 -6.33
CA LEU A 186 -15.84 16.29 -7.05
C LEU A 186 -16.63 15.54 -8.12
N CYS A 187 -15.98 14.66 -8.89
CA CYS A 187 -16.64 13.76 -9.83
C CYS A 187 -17.60 12.80 -9.12
N GLY A 188 -17.20 12.25 -7.98
CA GLY A 188 -18.02 11.28 -7.25
C GLY A 188 -19.28 11.88 -6.63
N LEU A 189 -19.22 13.15 -6.20
CA LEU A 189 -20.34 13.88 -5.58
C LEU A 189 -21.27 14.58 -6.59
N SER A 190 -20.77 14.95 -7.77
CA SER A 190 -21.50 15.76 -8.75
C SER A 190 -21.62 15.06 -10.11
N PRO A 191 -22.84 14.60 -10.50
CA PRO A 191 -23.08 14.01 -11.81
C PRO A 191 -22.71 14.94 -12.97
N SER A 192 -22.91 16.26 -12.81
CA SER A 192 -22.57 17.26 -13.82
C SER A 192 -21.06 17.39 -14.01
N PHE A 193 -20.30 17.45 -12.91
CA PHE A 193 -18.84 17.52 -12.97
C PHE A 193 -18.25 16.21 -13.52
N ASN A 194 -18.82 15.06 -13.14
CA ASN A 194 -18.45 13.78 -13.71
C ASN A 194 -18.69 13.74 -15.23
N SER A 195 -19.84 14.20 -15.70
CA SER A 195 -20.17 14.21 -17.13
C SER A 195 -19.21 15.08 -17.96
N ALA A 196 -18.70 16.17 -17.37
CA ALA A 196 -17.71 17.05 -18.01
C ALA A 196 -16.30 16.44 -18.03
N LEU A 197 -15.85 15.80 -16.94
CA LEU A 197 -14.49 15.26 -16.83
C LEU A 197 -14.33 13.86 -17.43
N ASN A 198 -15.41 13.08 -17.48
CA ASN A 198 -15.40 11.69 -17.94
C ASN A 198 -14.85 11.51 -19.37
N PRO A 199 -15.17 12.35 -20.37
CA PRO A 199 -14.55 12.26 -21.69
C PRO A 199 -13.02 12.39 -21.65
N LEU A 200 -12.49 13.32 -20.86
CA LEU A 200 -11.04 13.49 -20.70
C LEU A 200 -10.41 12.27 -20.03
N ILE A 201 -11.04 11.77 -18.96
CA ILE A 201 -10.59 10.56 -18.27
C ILE A 201 -10.51 9.37 -19.24
N GLN A 202 -11.53 9.17 -20.09
CA GLN A 202 -11.54 8.07 -21.04
C GLN A 202 -10.46 8.18 -22.11
N VAL A 203 -10.14 9.38 -22.57
CA VAL A 203 -9.08 9.62 -23.57
C VAL A 203 -7.69 9.38 -22.98
N PHE A 204 -7.45 9.82 -21.75
CA PHE A 204 -6.12 9.73 -21.14
C PHE A 204 -5.85 8.42 -20.38
N LYS A 205 -6.90 7.70 -19.96
CA LYS A 205 -6.78 6.40 -19.27
C LYS A 205 -5.89 5.37 -20.01
N PRO A 206 -5.98 5.17 -21.34
CA PRO A 206 -5.15 4.18 -22.04
C PRO A 206 -3.72 4.67 -22.36
N VAL A 207 -3.36 5.91 -22.02
CA VAL A 207 -2.05 6.46 -22.38
C VAL A 207 -0.96 5.84 -21.51
N SER A 208 -0.06 5.11 -22.15
CA SER A 208 1.08 4.46 -21.50
C SER A 208 2.03 5.48 -20.85
N PRO A 209 2.65 5.16 -19.70
CA PRO A 209 3.70 5.96 -19.10
C PRO A 209 4.85 6.32 -20.02
N LEU A 210 5.19 5.41 -20.92
CA LEU A 210 6.30 5.60 -21.84
C LEU A 210 6.04 6.75 -22.84
N ALA A 211 4.78 7.02 -23.17
CA ALA A 211 4.40 8.08 -24.10
C ALA A 211 4.68 9.48 -23.54
N TRP A 212 4.66 9.65 -22.22
CA TRP A 212 4.90 10.93 -21.57
C TRP A 212 6.39 11.29 -21.46
N LEU A 213 7.29 10.30 -21.52
CA LEU A 213 8.72 10.53 -21.29
C LEU A 213 9.33 11.60 -22.20
N PRO A 214 9.12 11.62 -23.54
CA PRO A 214 9.72 12.63 -24.40
C PRO A 214 9.21 14.05 -24.08
N ILE A 215 7.91 14.18 -23.85
CA ILE A 215 7.24 15.46 -23.54
C ILE A 215 7.77 16.01 -22.22
N VAL A 216 7.77 15.18 -21.18
CA VAL A 216 8.25 15.59 -19.85
C VAL A 216 9.75 15.90 -19.89
N THR A 217 10.55 15.10 -20.59
CA THR A 217 11.99 15.35 -20.75
C THR A 217 12.24 16.70 -21.42
N MET A 218 11.51 17.02 -22.49
CA MET A 218 11.60 18.31 -23.17
C MET A 218 11.22 19.46 -22.23
N VAL A 219 10.09 19.36 -21.54
CA VAL A 219 9.58 20.41 -20.63
C VAL A 219 10.55 20.64 -19.47
N VAL A 220 11.02 19.58 -18.80
CA VAL A 220 11.98 19.70 -17.70
C VAL A 220 13.32 20.25 -18.21
N SER A 221 13.78 19.82 -19.38
CA SER A 221 15.05 20.32 -19.93
C SER A 221 14.98 21.80 -20.29
N ALA A 222 13.82 22.29 -20.74
CA ALA A 222 13.59 23.68 -21.11
C ALA A 222 13.32 24.59 -19.91
N LEU A 223 12.55 24.12 -18.91
CA LEU A 223 12.14 24.94 -17.77
C LEU A 223 13.09 24.85 -16.58
N TYR A 224 13.84 23.75 -16.45
CA TYR A 224 14.75 23.50 -15.34
C TYR A 224 16.21 23.70 -15.77
N VAL A 225 16.55 24.95 -16.04
CA VAL A 225 17.89 25.42 -16.44
C VAL A 225 18.49 26.21 -15.28
N THR A 226 18.86 25.51 -14.21
CA THR A 226 19.49 26.12 -13.04
C THR A 226 20.94 25.64 -12.92
N ALA A 227 21.87 26.55 -12.62
CA ALA A 227 23.30 26.25 -12.47
C ALA A 227 23.59 25.38 -11.24
N ASP A 228 22.81 25.55 -10.15
CA ASP A 228 22.82 24.68 -8.97
C ASP A 228 21.44 24.02 -8.77
N PRO A 229 21.18 22.89 -9.43
CA PRO A 229 19.88 22.24 -9.36
C PRO A 229 19.64 21.54 -8.02
N MET A 230 18.60 21.97 -7.29
CA MET A 230 18.11 21.31 -6.07
C MET A 230 17.77 19.82 -6.28
N PHE A 231 17.30 19.44 -7.48
CA PHE A 231 16.96 18.05 -7.83
C PHE A 231 17.61 17.63 -9.14
N ALA A 232 17.95 16.34 -9.26
CA ALA A 232 18.41 15.80 -10.53
C ALA A 232 17.30 15.89 -11.59
N LYS A 233 17.64 16.26 -12.83
CA LYS A 233 16.68 16.32 -13.94
C LYS A 233 15.97 14.99 -14.15
N SER A 234 16.70 13.87 -14.08
CA SER A 234 16.16 12.51 -14.18
C SER A 234 15.13 12.19 -13.09
N PHE A 235 15.31 12.72 -11.87
CA PHE A 235 14.36 12.57 -10.78
C PHE A 235 13.06 13.32 -11.10
N LEU A 236 13.15 14.59 -11.54
CA LEU A 236 11.97 15.38 -11.89
C LEU A 236 11.20 14.76 -13.08
N ILE A 237 11.92 14.35 -14.12
CA ILE A 237 11.31 13.70 -15.29
C ILE A 237 10.53 12.46 -14.85
N SER A 238 11.19 11.57 -14.11
CA SER A 238 10.57 10.32 -13.65
C SER A 238 9.39 10.58 -12.72
N ALA A 239 9.52 11.51 -11.76
CA ALA A 239 8.45 11.85 -10.82
C ALA A 239 7.23 12.42 -11.54
N ILE A 240 7.41 13.36 -12.47
CA ILE A 240 6.31 13.96 -13.26
C ILE A 240 5.66 12.90 -14.15
N THR A 241 6.43 12.05 -14.81
CA THR A 241 5.89 10.94 -15.61
C THR A 241 5.04 10.02 -14.73
N VAL A 242 5.54 9.60 -13.57
CA VAL A 242 4.76 8.78 -12.62
C VAL A 242 3.49 9.51 -12.19
N SER A 243 3.55 10.82 -11.92
CA SER A 243 2.37 11.61 -11.55
C SER A 243 1.29 11.55 -12.64
N LEU A 244 1.67 11.80 -13.90
CA LEU A 244 0.73 11.79 -15.03
C LEU A 244 0.06 10.43 -15.26
N CYS A 245 0.77 9.35 -14.94
CA CYS A 245 0.28 7.99 -15.15
C CYS A 245 -0.62 7.50 -14.03
N SER A 246 -0.27 7.87 -12.79
CA SER A 246 -1.03 7.49 -11.60
C SER A 246 -2.26 8.38 -11.37
N LEU A 247 -2.30 9.58 -11.95
CA LEU A 247 -3.39 10.53 -11.80
C LEU A 247 -4.74 9.96 -12.24
N TRP A 248 -4.82 9.36 -13.44
CA TRP A 248 -6.12 8.90 -14.00
C TRP A 248 -6.71 7.71 -13.25
N PRO A 249 -5.97 6.63 -12.95
CA PRO A 249 -6.49 5.55 -12.11
C PRO A 249 -6.92 6.05 -10.72
N THR A 250 -6.15 6.97 -10.11
CA THR A 250 -6.47 7.53 -8.79
C THR A 250 -7.76 8.34 -8.82
N ILE A 251 -7.99 9.17 -9.86
CA ILE A 251 -9.27 9.88 -10.03
C ILE A 251 -10.41 8.87 -10.13
N ILE A 252 -10.28 7.85 -10.98
CA ILE A 252 -11.32 6.83 -11.20
C ILE A 252 -11.64 6.08 -9.90
N ASN A 253 -10.63 5.57 -9.20
CA ASN A 253 -10.80 4.82 -7.96
C ASN A 253 -11.44 5.70 -6.87
N THR A 254 -11.04 6.97 -6.80
CA THR A 254 -11.65 7.95 -5.87
C THR A 254 -13.11 8.24 -6.24
N THR A 255 -13.41 8.47 -7.53
CA THR A 255 -14.78 8.71 -8.00
C THR A 255 -15.67 7.51 -7.71
N LEU A 256 -15.22 6.29 -8.02
CA LEU A 256 -15.95 5.07 -7.70
C LEU A 256 -16.16 4.90 -6.19
N GLY A 257 -15.12 5.15 -5.40
CA GLY A 257 -15.21 5.13 -3.94
C GLY A 257 -16.26 6.09 -3.39
N VAL A 258 -16.28 7.32 -3.87
CA VAL A 258 -17.21 8.35 -3.42
C VAL A 258 -18.64 8.11 -3.95
N SER A 259 -18.79 7.66 -5.19
CA SER A 259 -20.10 7.34 -5.77
C SER A 259 -20.71 6.05 -5.20
N SER A 260 -19.91 5.18 -4.58
CA SER A 260 -20.38 3.95 -3.90
C SER A 260 -21.01 4.21 -2.53
N ILE A 261 -20.88 5.43 -1.98
CA ILE A 261 -21.45 5.80 -0.69
C ILE A 261 -22.97 5.73 -0.76
N ASP A 262 -23.58 5.14 0.26
CA ASP A 262 -25.04 5.04 0.38
C ASP A 262 -25.70 6.43 0.29
N LYS A 263 -26.69 6.53 -0.59
CA LYS A 263 -27.47 7.75 -0.77
C LYS A 263 -28.17 8.17 0.53
N ASP A 264 -28.54 7.22 1.37
CA ASP A 264 -29.19 7.50 2.66
C ASP A 264 -28.24 8.24 3.61
N LEU A 265 -26.96 7.84 3.64
CA LEU A 265 -25.94 8.57 4.41
C LEU A 265 -25.76 10.01 3.90
N LEU A 266 -25.76 10.20 2.58
CA LEU A 266 -25.68 11.53 1.97
C LEU A 266 -26.95 12.38 2.23
N ASN A 267 -28.11 11.75 2.27
CA ASN A 267 -29.39 12.40 2.58
C ASN A 267 -29.47 12.81 4.06
N VAL A 268 -29.06 11.94 4.99
CA VAL A 268 -28.96 12.26 6.42
C VAL A 268 -28.03 13.45 6.63
N ALA A 269 -26.88 13.48 5.96
CA ALA A 269 -25.97 14.62 6.02
C ALA A 269 -26.60 15.94 5.51
N LYS A 270 -27.48 15.86 4.50
CA LYS A 270 -28.21 17.01 3.96
C LYS A 270 -29.30 17.49 4.92
N VAL A 271 -30.03 16.58 5.56
CA VAL A 271 -31.07 16.89 6.56
C VAL A 271 -30.45 17.54 7.79
N LEU A 272 -29.30 17.03 8.25
CA LEU A 272 -28.53 17.61 9.35
C LEU A 272 -27.79 18.91 8.98
N GLN A 273 -27.96 19.41 7.75
CA GLN A 273 -27.28 20.59 7.21
C GLN A 273 -25.78 20.64 7.51
N LEU A 274 -25.11 19.48 7.40
CA LEU A 274 -23.67 19.42 7.64
C LEU A 274 -22.93 20.31 6.65
N SER A 275 -22.02 21.14 7.17
CA SER A 275 -21.11 21.93 6.34
C SER A 275 -20.28 21.05 5.41
N TRP A 276 -19.82 21.60 4.29
CA TRP A 276 -19.06 20.84 3.28
C TRP A 276 -17.85 20.11 3.89
N SER A 277 -17.11 20.77 4.78
CA SER A 277 -15.96 20.17 5.47
C SER A 277 -16.39 19.00 6.37
N ASN A 278 -17.49 19.14 7.11
CA ASN A 278 -18.00 18.06 7.96
C ASN A 278 -18.47 16.87 7.12
N LYS A 279 -19.18 17.13 6.02
CA LYS A 279 -19.57 16.08 5.07
C LYS A 279 -18.36 15.38 4.47
N LEU A 280 -17.33 16.14 4.09
CA LEU A 280 -16.12 15.62 3.48
C LEU A 280 -15.31 14.75 4.45
N PHE A 281 -14.92 15.29 5.61
CA PHE A 281 -13.99 14.62 6.52
C PHE A 281 -14.64 13.59 7.44
N LYS A 282 -15.93 13.71 7.76
CA LYS A 282 -16.61 12.79 8.69
C LYS A 282 -17.42 11.69 8.00
N LEU A 283 -17.72 11.83 6.72
CA LEU A 283 -18.58 10.88 6.01
C LEU A 283 -17.94 10.40 4.71
N VAL A 284 -17.61 11.34 3.81
CA VAL A 284 -17.14 10.97 2.47
C VAL A 284 -15.79 10.28 2.52
N LEU A 285 -14.77 10.91 3.12
CA LEU A 285 -13.44 10.32 3.21
C LEU A 285 -13.44 8.99 3.98
N PRO A 286 -13.97 8.86 5.21
CA PRO A 286 -13.99 7.59 5.93
C PRO A 286 -14.63 6.44 5.13
N SER A 287 -15.70 6.72 4.39
CA SER A 287 -16.44 5.70 3.64
C SER A 287 -15.77 5.31 2.33
N SER A 288 -15.05 6.24 1.67
CA SER A 288 -14.41 6.00 0.38
C SER A 288 -12.92 5.61 0.48
N LEU A 289 -12.26 5.81 1.63
CA LEU A 289 -10.84 5.51 1.85
C LEU A 289 -10.42 4.10 1.40
N PRO A 290 -11.18 3.00 1.67
CA PRO A 290 -10.78 1.68 1.20
C PRO A 290 -10.60 1.60 -0.32
N LEU A 291 -11.48 2.26 -1.08
CA LEU A 291 -11.44 2.29 -2.53
C LEU A 291 -10.44 3.32 -3.08
N ILE A 292 -10.15 4.40 -2.33
CA ILE A 292 -9.09 5.36 -2.68
C ILE A 292 -7.70 4.71 -2.60
N PHE A 293 -7.49 3.79 -1.65
CA PHE A 293 -6.20 3.11 -1.43
C PHE A 293 -6.07 1.74 -2.13
N THR A 294 -7.05 1.37 -2.95
CA THR A 294 -6.98 0.19 -3.83
C THR A 294 -6.42 0.59 -5.19
#